data_AF-A0A9E2ASF0-F1
#
_entry.id   AF-A0A9E2ASF0-F1
#
_cell.length_a   1.000
_cell.length_b   1.000
_cell.length_c   1.000
_cell.angle_alpha   90.00
_cell.angle_beta   90.00
_cell.angle_gamma   90.00
#
_symmetry.space_group_name_H-M   'P 1'
#
loop_
_entity.id
_entity.type
_entity.pdbx_description
1 polymer ?
#
loop_
_entity_poly.entity_id
_entity_poly.type
_entity_poly.pdbx_seq_one_letter_code
_entity_poly.pdbx_strand_id
1 'polypeptide(L)'
;MKKIIIPLILIVLVSCKKEKAPAISLQDDVYFLASDSLRGRETGTAYELKAAEYIMQRMKELHLNPAGDSASYYQTFSFKPKKDPHQAVKYVSGDSSITGTNVIGYLDNKAENTVIIGAHYDHLGMGGEGSLYREGTAIHNGADDNASGVAVMLQLVDSISRGQDKNNNYLFMAFSGEEIGLLGSNYFAKNPTVDLGSVNYMINMDMVGRLRQDSTLSVSGTGTSPIWNQVLNASNPGFKLVLKESGVGPSDHTSFYLQDLPVLHFFTGQHEDYHKPTDDADKLNYEGMQMITGYINSVISELDDDPKLVFKKTKNESEEVPRFKVALGVVPDYLFDGKGMRIDGVSEDKPAQKAGLMKGDIVIQLGDSTVVDMMSYMRALSTFEEGNSTKVVVDRKGEKIEAKITF
;
A
#
# COMPACT_ATOMS: atom_id res chain seq x y z
N MET A 1 22.95 79.75 30.94
CA MET A 1 22.44 78.35 30.97
C MET A 1 22.15 77.90 29.54
N LYS A 2 22.98 77.04 28.94
CA LYS A 2 22.75 76.49 27.60
C LYS A 2 21.86 75.25 27.73
N LYS A 3 20.68 75.26 27.10
CA LYS A 3 19.78 74.09 27.04
C LYS A 3 20.23 73.18 25.91
N ILE A 4 20.61 71.95 26.24
CA ILE A 4 20.89 70.88 25.29
C ILE A 4 19.58 70.11 25.08
N ILE A 5 19.10 70.05 23.85
CA ILE A 5 17.95 69.23 23.45
C ILE A 5 18.51 67.98 22.78
N ILE A 6 18.25 66.82 23.37
CA ILE A 6 18.59 65.51 22.79
C ILE A 6 17.33 64.99 22.07
N PRO A 7 17.40 64.63 20.78
CA PRO A 7 16.26 64.04 20.10
C PRO A 7 16.12 62.56 20.51
N LEU A 8 14.93 62.19 20.97
CA LEU A 8 14.56 60.81 21.27
C LEU A 8 14.22 60.10 19.95
N ILE A 9 15.12 59.25 19.46
CA ILE A 9 14.85 58.36 18.32
C ILE A 9 14.01 57.19 18.84
N LEU A 10 12.75 57.14 18.39
CA LEU A 10 11.84 56.02 18.66
C LEU A 10 12.12 54.90 17.65
N ILE A 11 12.79 53.84 18.08
CA ILE A 11 13.01 52.64 17.26
C ILE A 11 11.72 51.81 17.30
N VAL A 12 10.98 51.82 16.19
CA VAL A 12 9.82 50.93 15.99
C VAL A 12 10.35 49.56 15.57
N LEU A 13 10.36 48.61 16.50
CA LEU A 13 10.62 47.19 16.21
C LEU A 13 9.40 46.61 15.50
N VAL A 14 9.43 46.59 14.17
CA VAL A 14 8.46 45.85 13.36
C VAL A 14 8.80 44.37 13.50
N SER A 15 8.08 43.67 14.38
CA SER A 15 8.13 42.22 14.47
C SER A 15 7.44 41.64 13.23
N CYS A 16 8.23 41.25 12.24
CA CYS A 16 7.76 40.40 11.16
C CYS A 16 7.38 39.04 11.78
N LYS A 17 6.10 38.84 12.09
CA LYS A 17 5.56 37.49 12.25
C LYS A 17 5.70 36.80 10.91
N LYS A 18 6.70 35.91 10.77
CA LYS A 18 6.71 34.92 9.70
C LYS A 18 5.45 34.09 9.90
N GLU A 19 4.46 34.31 9.05
CA GLU A 19 3.29 33.45 8.96
C GLU A 19 3.80 32.05 8.59
N LYS A 20 3.66 31.10 9.52
CA LYS A 20 4.09 29.72 9.29
C LYS A 20 3.19 29.18 8.18
N ALA A 21 3.77 28.70 7.09
CA ALA A 21 2.99 28.09 6.02
C ALA A 21 2.06 27.02 6.62
N PRO A 22 0.82 26.89 6.11
CA PRO A 22 -0.09 25.86 6.60
C PRO A 22 0.57 24.48 6.47
N ALA A 23 0.36 23.64 7.49
CA ALA A 23 0.87 22.26 7.44
C ALA A 23 0.18 21.51 6.31
N ILE A 24 0.97 20.83 5.47
CA ILE A 24 0.45 19.97 4.40
C ILE A 24 -0.30 18.81 5.03
N SER A 25 -1.56 18.65 4.66
CA SER A 25 -2.43 17.59 5.18
C SER A 25 -2.24 16.28 4.43
N LEU A 26 -2.71 15.18 5.02
CA LEU A 26 -2.78 13.87 4.35
C LEU A 26 -3.57 13.95 3.03
N GLN A 27 -4.61 14.79 2.97
CA GLN A 27 -5.37 15.02 1.74
C GLN A 27 -4.52 15.72 0.68
N ASP A 28 -3.77 16.75 1.05
CA ASP A 28 -2.88 17.46 0.11
C ASP A 28 -1.81 16.52 -0.46
N ASP A 29 -1.25 15.63 0.37
CA ASP A 29 -0.29 14.61 -0.04
C ASP A 29 -0.89 13.66 -1.10
N VAL A 30 -2.12 13.16 -0.89
CA VAL A 30 -2.83 12.34 -1.90
C VAL A 30 -3.07 13.13 -3.18
N TYR A 31 -3.63 14.34 -3.09
CA TYR A 31 -3.98 15.13 -4.28
C TYR A 31 -2.76 15.46 -5.14
N PHE A 32 -1.60 15.69 -4.52
CA PHE A 32 -0.38 15.89 -5.28
C PHE A 32 0.06 14.58 -5.96
N LEU A 33 0.18 13.50 -5.19
CA LEU A 33 0.70 12.22 -5.67
C LEU A 33 -0.19 11.62 -6.75
N ALA A 34 -1.51 11.72 -6.61
CA ALA A 34 -2.50 11.24 -7.57
C ALA A 34 -2.88 12.28 -8.64
N SER A 35 -2.05 13.31 -8.87
CA SER A 35 -2.34 14.31 -9.91
C SER A 35 -1.91 13.84 -11.30
N ASP A 36 -2.70 14.21 -12.33
CA ASP A 36 -2.36 14.02 -13.74
C ASP A 36 -0.96 14.56 -14.12
N SER A 37 -0.46 15.55 -13.35
CA SER A 37 0.87 16.13 -13.55
C SER A 37 2.02 15.12 -13.35
N LEU A 38 1.75 14.04 -12.61
CA LEU A 38 2.64 12.92 -12.36
C LEU A 38 2.34 11.71 -13.23
N ARG A 39 1.36 11.80 -14.14
CA ARG A 39 1.05 10.81 -15.18
C ARG A 39 1.14 9.35 -14.73
N GLY A 40 0.59 9.07 -13.55
CA GLY A 40 0.54 7.72 -12.98
C GLY A 40 1.86 7.11 -12.50
N ARG A 41 2.92 7.92 -12.30
CA ARG A 41 4.12 7.55 -11.54
C ARG A 41 4.76 6.22 -11.96
N GLU A 42 4.76 5.92 -13.26
CA GLU A 42 5.38 4.69 -13.78
C GLU A 42 6.87 4.64 -13.45
N THR A 43 7.31 3.50 -12.91
CA THR A 43 8.67 3.28 -12.45
C THR A 43 9.72 3.62 -13.51
N GLY A 44 10.72 4.40 -13.12
CA GLY A 44 11.82 4.87 -13.95
C GLY A 44 11.47 5.93 -15.00
N THR A 45 10.27 6.49 -14.94
CA THR A 45 9.92 7.67 -15.73
C THR A 45 10.34 8.97 -15.02
N ALA A 46 10.41 10.06 -15.77
CA ALA A 46 10.60 11.38 -15.20
C ALA A 46 9.45 11.83 -14.27
N TYR A 47 8.30 11.15 -14.32
CA TYR A 47 7.15 11.48 -13.48
C TYR A 47 7.19 10.75 -12.14
N GLU A 48 7.65 9.50 -12.10
CA GLU A 48 8.05 8.85 -10.85
C GLU A 48 9.11 9.69 -10.13
N LEU A 49 10.15 10.16 -10.82
CA LEU A 49 11.19 11.00 -10.20
C LEU A 49 10.63 12.30 -9.60
N LYS A 50 9.59 12.89 -10.19
CA LYS A 50 8.90 14.06 -9.61
C LYS A 50 8.12 13.68 -8.34
N ALA A 51 7.49 12.51 -8.32
CA ALA A 51 6.85 11.98 -7.11
C ALA A 51 7.89 11.70 -6.02
N ALA A 52 9.02 11.09 -6.38
CA ALA A 52 10.14 10.85 -5.47
C ALA A 52 10.70 12.15 -4.88
N GLU A 53 10.86 13.19 -5.71
CA GLU A 53 11.30 14.51 -5.27
C GLU A 53 10.30 15.13 -4.28
N TYR A 54 9.00 15.05 -4.57
CA TYR A 54 7.97 15.50 -3.65
C TYR A 54 8.07 14.80 -2.29
N ILE A 55 8.08 13.47 -2.28
CA ILE A 55 8.16 12.67 -1.04
C ILE A 55 9.43 13.02 -0.26
N MET A 56 10.57 13.17 -0.94
CA MET A 56 11.82 13.59 -0.32
C MET A 56 11.71 14.97 0.34
N GLN A 57 11.07 15.95 -0.33
CA GLN A 57 10.85 17.27 0.28
C GLN A 57 9.92 17.20 1.48
N ARG A 58 8.86 16.39 1.41
CA ARG A 58 7.96 16.13 2.54
C ARG A 58 8.73 15.53 3.72
N MET A 59 9.59 14.52 3.49
CA MET A 59 10.44 13.95 4.52
C MET A 59 11.39 14.98 5.16
N LYS A 60 11.96 15.90 4.37
CA LYS A 60 12.79 17.01 4.89
C LYS A 60 11.99 18.00 5.73
N GLU A 61 10.80 18.38 5.29
CA GLU A 61 9.88 19.26 6.02
C GLU A 61 9.45 18.65 7.35
N LEU A 62 9.33 17.33 7.39
CA LEU A 62 9.05 16.52 8.58
C LEU A 62 10.32 16.21 9.40
N HIS A 63 11.46 16.82 9.07
CA HIS A 63 12.73 16.74 9.80
C HIS A 63 13.31 15.32 9.93
N LEU A 64 13.03 14.44 8.97
CA LEU A 64 13.74 13.17 8.87
C LEU A 64 15.20 13.40 8.44
N ASN A 65 16.06 12.43 8.73
CA ASN A 65 17.41 12.37 8.19
C ASN A 65 17.42 11.53 6.91
N PRO A 66 18.30 11.82 5.94
CA PRO A 66 18.48 10.95 4.78
C PRO A 66 19.05 9.58 5.20
N ALA A 67 18.50 8.49 4.66
CA ALA A 67 18.96 7.12 4.94
C ALA A 67 19.01 6.22 3.69
N GLY A 68 19.07 6.80 2.50
CA GLY A 68 19.39 6.13 1.24
C GLY A 68 20.89 6.03 0.96
N ASP A 69 21.24 5.81 -0.30
CA ASP A 69 22.62 5.63 -0.74
C ASP A 69 23.45 6.88 -0.44
N SER A 70 24.68 6.67 0.04
CA SER A 70 25.65 7.74 0.31
C SER A 70 25.09 8.89 1.17
N ALA A 71 24.27 8.57 2.18
CA ALA A 71 23.60 9.54 3.06
C ALA A 71 22.69 10.54 2.31
N SER A 72 22.10 10.11 1.20
CA SER A 72 21.01 10.82 0.50
C SER A 72 19.64 10.28 0.92
N TYR A 73 18.55 10.88 0.44
CA TYR A 73 17.21 10.32 0.62
C TYR A 73 16.89 9.21 -0.38
N TYR A 74 17.75 8.97 -1.37
CA TYR A 74 17.44 8.09 -2.48
C TYR A 74 18.26 6.81 -2.40
N GLN A 75 17.61 5.68 -2.64
CA GLN A 75 18.30 4.46 -3.02
C GLN A 75 17.86 4.09 -4.43
N THR A 76 18.82 4.00 -5.35
CA THR A 76 18.53 3.74 -6.76
C THR A 76 18.90 2.31 -7.14
N PHE A 77 18.10 1.69 -7.99
CA PHE A 77 18.37 0.36 -8.51
C PHE A 77 18.00 0.30 -9.98
N SER A 78 18.81 -0.42 -10.76
CA SER A 78 18.56 -0.57 -12.20
C SER A 78 18.25 -2.02 -12.54
N PHE A 79 17.26 -2.21 -13.40
CA PHE A 79 16.80 -3.52 -13.85
C PHE A 79 16.49 -3.50 -15.33
N LYS A 80 16.40 -4.67 -15.94
CA LYS A 80 15.89 -4.80 -17.32
C LYS A 80 14.46 -5.32 -17.27
N PRO A 81 13.53 -4.77 -18.09
CA PRO A 81 12.18 -5.29 -18.21
C PRO A 81 12.21 -6.79 -18.52
N LYS A 82 11.33 -7.56 -17.86
CA LYS A 82 11.20 -8.98 -18.16
C LYS A 82 10.69 -9.16 -19.59
N LYS A 83 11.34 -10.00 -20.38
CA LYS A 83 10.77 -10.53 -21.64
C LYS A 83 9.89 -11.76 -21.42
N ASP A 84 10.02 -12.38 -20.24
CA ASP A 84 9.32 -13.60 -19.82
C ASP A 84 8.82 -13.39 -18.37
N PRO A 85 7.51 -13.48 -18.12
CA PRO A 85 6.92 -13.24 -16.80
C PRO A 85 7.42 -14.21 -15.71
N HIS A 86 8.02 -15.35 -16.09
CA HIS A 86 8.53 -16.35 -15.14
C HIS A 86 10.03 -16.21 -14.81
N GLN A 87 10.74 -15.27 -15.42
CA GLN A 87 12.15 -15.04 -15.09
C GLN A 87 12.31 -14.16 -13.84
N ALA A 88 13.27 -14.53 -12.99
CA ALA A 88 13.72 -13.65 -11.89
C ALA A 88 14.35 -12.38 -12.48
N VAL A 89 13.97 -11.21 -11.95
CA VAL A 89 14.60 -9.94 -12.35
C VAL A 89 16.07 -9.96 -11.93
N LYS A 90 16.94 -9.56 -12.86
CA LYS A 90 18.35 -9.31 -12.57
C LYS A 90 18.57 -7.80 -12.47
N TYR A 91 19.07 -7.35 -11.32
CA TYR A 91 19.54 -5.99 -11.16
C TYR A 91 20.84 -5.81 -11.95
N VAL A 92 20.82 -4.96 -12.95
CA VAL A 92 21.94 -4.73 -13.88
C VAL A 92 21.97 -3.27 -14.31
N SER A 93 23.17 -2.69 -14.39
CA SER A 93 23.42 -1.37 -14.99
C SER A 93 23.87 -1.53 -16.45
N GLY A 94 23.30 -0.74 -17.37
CA GLY A 94 23.74 -0.69 -18.77
C GLY A 94 22.63 -0.26 -19.74
N ASP A 95 22.91 -0.32 -21.05
CA ASP A 95 21.96 0.08 -22.08
C ASP A 95 20.62 -0.67 -21.95
N SER A 96 19.52 0.09 -22.09
CA SER A 96 18.12 -0.38 -21.95
C SER A 96 17.71 -0.84 -20.54
N SER A 97 18.41 -0.39 -19.49
CA SER A 97 17.92 -0.56 -18.11
C SER A 97 16.94 0.56 -17.73
N ILE A 98 15.98 0.21 -16.88
CA ILE A 98 15.08 1.14 -16.18
C ILE A 98 15.64 1.30 -14.77
N THR A 99 15.61 2.52 -14.24
CA THR A 99 16.09 2.84 -12.89
C THR A 99 14.92 3.21 -12.00
N GLY A 100 14.64 2.40 -10.98
CA GLY A 100 13.71 2.75 -9.90
C GLY A 100 14.43 3.50 -8.78
N THR A 101 13.67 4.26 -8.00
CA THR A 101 14.20 5.11 -6.91
C THR A 101 13.38 4.93 -5.64
N ASN A 102 13.89 4.23 -4.64
CA ASN A 102 13.30 4.26 -3.29
C ASN A 102 13.60 5.62 -2.65
N VAL A 103 12.65 6.14 -1.86
CA VAL A 103 12.85 7.34 -1.02
C VAL A 103 12.81 6.94 0.45
N ILE A 104 13.88 7.26 1.18
CA ILE A 104 14.16 6.72 2.51
C ILE A 104 14.53 7.84 3.48
N GLY A 105 13.72 7.99 4.53
CA GLY A 105 13.92 8.95 5.62
C GLY A 105 14.02 8.25 6.97
N TYR A 106 14.81 8.80 7.88
CA TYR A 106 15.12 8.17 9.17
C TYR A 106 14.93 9.13 10.34
N LEU A 107 14.15 8.68 11.33
CA LEU A 107 14.00 9.33 12.62
C LEU A 107 14.89 8.61 13.64
N ASP A 108 15.96 9.29 14.04
CA ASP A 108 16.97 8.75 14.96
C ASP A 108 16.68 9.18 16.40
N ASN A 109 16.09 8.28 17.18
CA ASN A 109 15.83 8.48 18.60
C ASN A 109 16.99 8.00 19.49
N LYS A 110 18.11 7.55 18.89
CA LYS A 110 19.24 6.91 19.58
C LYS A 110 18.86 5.60 20.27
N ALA A 111 17.83 4.92 19.75
CA ALA A 111 17.40 3.61 20.22
C ALA A 111 18.26 2.48 19.65
N GLU A 112 18.18 1.29 20.26
CA GLU A 112 18.85 0.08 19.79
C GLU A 112 18.17 -0.51 18.54
N ASN A 113 16.84 -0.52 18.52
CA ASN A 113 16.05 -1.15 17.47
C ASN A 113 15.44 -0.12 16.50
N THR A 114 15.13 -0.56 15.29
CA THR A 114 14.47 0.26 14.25
C THR A 114 13.15 -0.38 13.80
N VAL A 115 12.10 0.41 13.68
CA VAL A 115 10.84 0.01 13.03
C VAL A 115 10.82 0.55 11.60
N ILE A 116 10.49 -0.30 10.63
CA ILE A 116 10.30 0.12 9.24
C ILE A 116 8.82 0.40 9.00
N ILE A 117 8.51 1.54 8.39
CA ILE A 117 7.16 1.94 7.98
C ILE A 117 7.21 2.26 6.49
N GLY A 118 6.44 1.54 5.67
CA GLY A 118 6.56 1.64 4.23
C GLY A 118 5.24 1.63 3.45
N ALA A 119 5.31 2.14 2.23
CA ALA A 119 4.29 2.10 1.19
C ALA A 119 4.97 2.27 -0.17
N HIS A 120 4.48 1.66 -1.24
CA HIS A 120 4.99 2.00 -2.58
C HIS A 120 4.37 3.30 -3.09
N TYR A 121 5.08 3.98 -3.98
CA TYR A 121 4.61 5.23 -4.57
C TYR A 121 4.56 5.20 -6.09
N ASP A 122 5.11 4.18 -6.75
CA ASP A 122 4.91 4.00 -8.18
C ASP A 122 3.48 3.54 -8.49
N HIS A 123 3.06 3.74 -9.73
CA HIS A 123 1.79 3.20 -10.24
C HIS A 123 1.89 2.93 -11.76
N LEU A 124 0.78 2.59 -12.41
CA LEU A 124 0.72 2.05 -13.77
C LEU A 124 0.89 3.06 -14.91
N GLY A 125 1.23 4.32 -14.64
CA GLY A 125 1.50 5.31 -15.68
C GLY A 125 0.30 5.63 -16.58
N MET A 126 0.45 5.33 -17.87
CA MET A 126 -0.61 5.44 -18.88
C MET A 126 -1.44 4.15 -19.05
N GLY A 127 -1.29 3.20 -18.11
CA GLY A 127 -1.76 1.83 -18.21
C GLY A 127 -0.74 0.90 -18.86
N GLY A 128 -1.14 -0.35 -19.13
CA GLY A 128 -0.25 -1.37 -19.67
C GLY A 128 -0.50 -2.74 -19.06
N GLU A 129 0.58 -3.48 -18.83
CA GLU A 129 0.54 -4.70 -18.00
C GLU A 129 0.06 -4.31 -16.59
N GLY A 130 -0.85 -5.09 -16.01
CA GLY A 130 -1.50 -4.76 -14.73
C GLY A 130 -2.80 -3.96 -14.86
N SER A 131 -2.95 -3.08 -15.86
CA SER A 131 -4.17 -2.27 -16.02
C SER A 131 -5.43 -3.13 -16.20
N LEU A 132 -6.55 -2.70 -15.60
CA LEU A 132 -7.89 -3.28 -15.79
C LEU A 132 -8.79 -2.44 -16.72
N TYR A 133 -8.27 -1.31 -17.22
CA TYR A 133 -8.95 -0.47 -18.20
C TYR A 133 -8.73 -0.99 -19.63
N ARG A 134 -9.78 -0.99 -20.46
CA ARG A 134 -9.77 -1.63 -21.79
C ARG A 134 -10.20 -0.71 -22.94
N GLU A 135 -10.63 0.51 -22.64
CA GLU A 135 -11.13 1.47 -23.64
C GLU A 135 -10.01 2.30 -24.29
N GLY A 136 -8.76 2.12 -23.85
CA GLY A 136 -7.59 2.74 -24.47
C GLY A 136 -6.51 3.07 -23.46
N THR A 137 -5.69 4.05 -23.80
CA THR A 137 -4.61 4.58 -22.97
C THR A 137 -5.12 5.78 -22.18
N ALA A 138 -4.93 5.75 -20.87
CA ALA A 138 -5.36 6.82 -19.97
C ALA A 138 -4.45 6.85 -18.73
N ILE A 139 -4.34 8.01 -18.09
CA ILE A 139 -3.53 8.16 -16.88
C ILE A 139 -4.16 7.32 -15.78
N HIS A 140 -3.38 6.47 -15.13
CA HIS A 140 -3.78 5.76 -13.92
C HIS A 140 -3.24 6.55 -12.75
N ASN A 141 -4.09 7.32 -12.06
CA ASN A 141 -3.63 8.22 -11.01
C ASN A 141 -3.28 7.49 -9.71
N GLY A 142 -3.84 6.30 -9.45
CA GLY A 142 -3.42 5.49 -8.31
C GLY A 142 -3.58 6.22 -6.98
N ALA A 143 -4.76 6.79 -6.76
CA ALA A 143 -5.06 7.53 -5.53
C ALA A 143 -5.14 6.60 -4.32
N ASP A 144 -5.91 5.51 -4.41
CA ASP A 144 -5.87 4.48 -3.38
C ASP A 144 -4.60 3.66 -3.52
N ASP A 145 -4.19 3.37 -4.76
CA ASP A 145 -3.08 2.48 -5.11
C ASP A 145 -1.87 3.23 -5.73
N ASN A 146 -0.90 3.72 -4.96
CA ASN A 146 -0.84 3.71 -3.50
C ASN A 146 -0.45 5.08 -2.92
N ALA A 147 -1.00 6.16 -3.51
CA ALA A 147 -0.85 7.50 -2.92
C ALA A 147 -1.43 7.55 -1.49
N SER A 148 -2.48 6.76 -1.20
CA SER A 148 -3.09 6.64 0.11
C SER A 148 -2.11 6.13 1.19
N GLY A 149 -1.35 5.06 0.91
CA GLY A 149 -0.37 4.49 1.83
C GLY A 149 0.80 5.43 2.09
N VAL A 150 1.29 6.11 1.05
CA VAL A 150 2.35 7.13 1.19
C VAL A 150 1.89 8.30 2.06
N ALA A 151 0.66 8.78 1.87
CA ALA A 151 0.13 9.87 2.66
C ALA A 151 -0.07 9.49 4.14
N VAL A 152 -0.54 8.27 4.42
CA VAL A 152 -0.59 7.72 5.80
C VAL A 152 0.81 7.59 6.40
N MET A 153 1.79 7.09 5.64
CA MET A 153 3.19 7.00 6.08
C MET A 153 3.74 8.38 6.48
N LEU A 154 3.55 9.41 5.65
CA LEU A 154 4.01 10.77 5.96
C LEU A 154 3.30 11.36 7.19
N GLN A 155 2.01 11.07 7.38
CA GLN A 155 1.28 11.50 8.57
C GLN A 155 1.74 10.79 9.86
N LEU A 156 2.16 9.52 9.77
CA LEU A 156 2.75 8.79 10.89
C LEU A 156 4.07 9.42 11.35
N VAL A 157 4.88 9.99 10.45
CA VAL A 157 6.12 10.71 10.84
C VAL A 157 5.80 11.82 11.85
N ASP A 158 4.79 12.65 11.56
CA ASP A 158 4.40 13.77 12.41
C ASP A 158 3.83 13.29 13.75
N SER A 159 3.07 12.20 13.74
CA SER A 159 2.50 11.60 14.96
C SER A 159 3.58 11.01 15.88
N ILE A 160 4.50 10.23 15.31
CA ILE A 160 5.60 9.56 16.04
C ILE A 160 6.65 10.57 16.50
N SER A 161 7.00 11.55 15.66
CA SER A 161 7.99 12.58 16.02
C SER A 161 7.51 13.44 17.20
N ARG A 162 6.21 13.75 17.28
CA ARG A 162 5.59 14.48 18.40
C ARG A 162 5.23 13.62 19.60
N GLY A 163 5.16 12.29 19.42
CA GLY A 163 4.83 11.33 20.47
C GLY A 163 5.94 11.12 21.50
N GLN A 164 5.65 10.27 22.49
CA GLN A 164 6.61 9.82 23.51
C GLN A 164 7.33 8.53 23.13
N ASP A 165 6.95 7.90 22.01
CA ASP A 165 7.45 6.60 21.58
C ASP A 165 8.86 6.74 20.99
N LYS A 166 9.86 6.69 21.88
CA LYS A 166 11.27 6.98 21.57
C LYS A 166 12.19 5.79 21.81
N ASN A 167 11.66 4.64 22.22
CA ASN A 167 12.46 3.44 22.45
C ASN A 167 12.82 2.68 21.15
N ASN A 168 12.27 3.11 20.02
CA ASN A 168 12.67 2.67 18.68
C ASN A 168 13.13 3.85 17.82
N ASN A 169 14.02 3.59 16.86
CA ASN A 169 14.22 4.45 15.70
C ASN A 169 13.19 4.10 14.63
N TYR A 170 12.98 4.98 13.65
CA TYR A 170 11.99 4.75 12.60
C TYR A 170 12.56 5.02 11.22
N LEU A 171 12.43 4.04 10.32
CA LEU A 171 12.81 4.14 8.92
C LEU A 171 11.55 4.20 8.06
N PHE A 172 11.32 5.34 7.43
CA PHE A 172 10.18 5.58 6.54
C PHE A 172 10.61 5.36 5.10
N MET A 173 9.86 4.53 4.36
CA MET A 173 10.24 4.06 3.04
C MET A 173 9.11 4.18 2.02
N ALA A 174 9.30 5.02 1.00
CA ALA A 174 8.49 5.00 -0.21
C ALA A 174 9.16 4.13 -1.27
N PHE A 175 8.56 2.99 -1.61
CA PHE A 175 9.12 2.01 -2.55
C PHE A 175 8.77 2.32 -4.01
N SER A 176 9.73 2.07 -4.90
CA SER A 176 9.57 2.11 -6.35
C SER A 176 9.47 0.70 -6.92
N GLY A 177 8.77 0.51 -8.04
CA GLY A 177 8.69 -0.75 -8.76
C GLY A 177 7.89 -1.85 -8.06
N GLU A 178 6.92 -1.51 -7.22
CA GLU A 178 6.01 -2.50 -6.60
C GLU A 178 5.17 -3.19 -7.68
N GLU A 179 4.57 -2.39 -8.55
CA GLU A 179 3.59 -2.79 -9.58
C GLU A 179 4.16 -3.78 -10.61
N ILE A 180 5.49 -3.80 -10.72
CA ILE A 180 6.27 -4.63 -11.64
C ILE A 180 7.01 -5.76 -10.92
N GLY A 181 6.62 -6.04 -9.67
CA GLY A 181 7.02 -7.21 -8.89
C GLY A 181 7.89 -6.91 -7.68
N LEU A 182 7.50 -5.93 -6.85
CA LEU A 182 8.14 -5.61 -5.56
C LEU A 182 9.62 -5.23 -5.67
N LEU A 183 10.04 -4.59 -6.77
CA LEU A 183 11.46 -4.44 -7.09
C LEU A 183 12.21 -3.57 -6.08
N GLY A 184 11.61 -2.45 -5.65
CA GLY A 184 12.24 -1.54 -4.71
C GLY A 184 12.41 -2.12 -3.32
N SER A 185 11.35 -2.70 -2.75
CA SER A 185 11.46 -3.38 -1.45
C SER A 185 12.39 -4.59 -1.50
N ASN A 186 12.36 -5.36 -2.60
CA ASN A 186 13.24 -6.51 -2.78
C ASN A 186 14.71 -6.10 -2.90
N TYR A 187 14.99 -5.00 -3.60
CA TYR A 187 16.33 -4.45 -3.73
C TYR A 187 16.85 -3.99 -2.36
N PHE A 188 16.05 -3.22 -1.62
CA PHE A 188 16.44 -2.74 -0.28
C PHE A 188 16.70 -3.91 0.68
N ALA A 189 15.80 -4.89 0.74
CA ALA A 189 15.95 -6.05 1.62
C ALA A 189 17.26 -6.83 1.37
N LYS A 190 17.79 -6.78 0.14
CA LYS A 190 19.08 -7.41 -0.24
C LYS A 190 20.29 -6.49 -0.16
N ASN A 191 20.06 -5.18 -0.19
CA ASN A 191 21.10 -4.14 -0.16
C ASN A 191 20.68 -3.03 0.82
N PRO A 192 20.52 -3.37 2.12
CA PRO A 192 19.94 -2.43 3.07
C PRO A 192 20.95 -1.34 3.40
N THR A 193 20.46 -0.11 3.60
CA THR A 193 21.27 1.03 4.05
C THR A 193 21.33 1.13 5.58
N VAL A 194 20.60 0.26 6.27
CA VAL A 194 20.63 0.07 7.73
C VAL A 194 20.90 -1.40 8.06
N ASP A 195 21.30 -1.70 9.29
CA ASP A 195 21.47 -3.09 9.72
C ASP A 195 20.10 -3.75 9.96
N LEU A 196 19.70 -4.71 9.10
CA LEU A 196 18.47 -5.48 9.27
C LEU A 196 18.47 -6.30 10.57
N GLY A 197 19.64 -6.62 11.14
CA GLY A 197 19.76 -7.23 12.45
C GLY A 197 19.21 -6.36 13.59
N SER A 198 19.17 -5.03 13.41
CA SER A 198 18.57 -4.07 14.35
C SER A 198 17.09 -3.78 14.09
N VAL A 199 16.54 -4.26 12.98
CA VAL A 199 15.13 -4.01 12.64
C VAL A 199 14.24 -4.88 13.51
N ASN A 200 13.30 -4.24 14.23
CA ASN A 200 12.34 -4.88 15.11
C ASN A 200 11.23 -5.57 14.30
N TYR A 201 10.55 -4.78 13.48
CA TYR A 201 9.46 -5.21 12.61
C TYR A 201 9.24 -4.19 11.49
N MET A 202 8.43 -4.60 10.49
CA MET A 202 8.03 -3.76 9.37
C MET A 202 6.51 -3.66 9.27
N ILE A 203 6.01 -2.44 9.10
CA ILE A 203 4.60 -2.14 8.82
C ILE A 203 4.51 -1.61 7.39
N ASN A 204 3.67 -2.25 6.58
CA ASN A 204 3.37 -1.83 5.21
C ASN A 204 1.93 -1.33 5.10
N MET A 205 1.72 -0.27 4.30
CA MET A 205 0.40 0.20 3.91
C MET A 205 0.26 0.13 2.40
N ASP A 206 -0.86 -0.43 1.96
CA ASP A 206 -1.23 -0.56 0.56
C ASP A 206 -2.74 -0.38 0.45
N MET A 207 -3.22 0.52 -0.42
CA MET A 207 -4.65 0.80 -0.59
C MET A 207 -5.40 0.97 0.75
N VAL A 208 -5.06 2.03 1.48
CA VAL A 208 -5.63 2.35 2.80
C VAL A 208 -6.60 3.53 2.76
N GLY A 209 -6.99 3.98 1.56
CA GLY A 209 -7.86 5.09 1.27
C GLY A 209 -9.34 4.75 1.08
N ARG A 210 -9.71 3.47 0.98
CA ARG A 210 -11.09 3.05 0.65
C ARG A 210 -11.78 2.27 1.76
N LEU A 211 -11.48 2.64 3.02
CA LEU A 211 -12.15 2.07 4.19
C LEU A 211 -13.68 2.12 4.03
N ARG A 212 -14.30 0.95 4.09
CA ARG A 212 -15.74 0.76 3.88
C ARG A 212 -16.55 1.21 5.10
N GLN A 213 -17.84 1.43 4.90
CA GLN A 213 -18.77 1.86 5.97
C GLN A 213 -18.89 0.84 7.12
N ASP A 214 -18.63 -0.44 6.88
CA ASP A 214 -18.61 -1.48 7.91
C ASP A 214 -17.29 -1.53 8.69
N SER A 215 -16.36 -0.60 8.40
CA SER A 215 -15.05 -0.46 9.02
C SER A 215 -14.21 -1.73 8.94
N THR A 216 -14.37 -2.52 7.86
CA THR A 216 -13.54 -3.69 7.62
C THR A 216 -12.12 -3.28 7.23
N LEU A 217 -11.12 -3.84 7.93
CA LEU A 217 -9.70 -3.59 7.70
C LEU A 217 -8.95 -4.93 7.70
N SER A 218 -8.25 -5.23 6.61
CA SER A 218 -7.39 -6.42 6.56
C SER A 218 -6.01 -6.11 7.11
N VAL A 219 -5.51 -7.03 7.93
CA VAL A 219 -4.12 -7.02 8.40
C VAL A 219 -3.51 -8.38 8.11
N SER A 220 -2.52 -8.41 7.21
CA SER A 220 -1.77 -9.62 6.87
C SER A 220 -0.44 -9.68 7.64
N GLY A 221 0.21 -10.83 7.69
CA GLY A 221 1.47 -11.02 8.43
C GLY A 221 1.29 -11.29 9.93
N THR A 222 0.06 -11.47 10.41
CA THR A 222 -0.18 -11.62 11.86
C THR A 222 0.43 -12.88 12.46
N GLY A 223 0.76 -13.89 11.65
CA GLY A 223 1.44 -15.10 12.09
C GLY A 223 2.95 -14.96 12.26
N THR A 224 3.53 -13.83 11.83
CA THR A 224 4.98 -13.59 11.83
C THR A 224 5.57 -13.24 13.19
N SER A 225 4.72 -12.96 14.17
CA SER A 225 5.11 -12.81 15.57
C SER A 225 3.97 -13.29 16.48
N PRO A 226 4.24 -13.98 17.60
CA PRO A 226 3.20 -14.44 18.50
C PRO A 226 2.39 -13.31 19.16
N ILE A 227 2.93 -12.09 19.22
CA ILE A 227 2.30 -10.97 19.92
C ILE A 227 1.25 -10.21 19.07
N TRP A 228 1.30 -10.36 17.73
CA TRP A 228 0.48 -9.57 16.79
C TRP A 228 -1.00 -9.61 17.07
N ASN A 229 -1.59 -10.79 17.26
CA ASN A 229 -3.03 -10.86 17.52
C ASN A 229 -3.41 -10.16 18.83
N GLN A 230 -2.55 -10.20 19.86
CA GLN A 230 -2.82 -9.50 21.11
C GLN A 230 -2.77 -7.98 20.90
N VAL A 231 -1.69 -7.48 20.31
CA VAL A 231 -1.45 -6.04 20.13
C VAL A 231 -2.49 -5.41 19.20
N LEU A 232 -2.81 -6.07 18.08
CA LEU A 232 -3.82 -5.61 17.14
C LEU A 232 -5.19 -5.50 17.83
N ASN A 233 -5.60 -6.52 18.58
CA ASN A 233 -6.89 -6.47 19.28
C ASN A 233 -6.91 -5.45 20.43
N ALA A 234 -5.82 -5.30 21.18
CA ALA A 234 -5.72 -4.34 22.28
C ALA A 234 -5.76 -2.89 21.78
N SER A 235 -5.13 -2.62 20.64
CA SER A 235 -5.05 -1.29 20.03
C SER A 235 -6.26 -0.95 19.14
N ASN A 236 -7.17 -1.91 18.89
CA ASN A 236 -8.24 -1.75 17.90
C ASN A 236 -9.29 -0.72 18.35
N PRO A 237 -9.46 0.43 17.65
CA PRO A 237 -10.45 1.43 18.00
C PRO A 237 -11.90 1.04 17.62
N GLY A 238 -12.11 -0.14 17.01
CA GLY A 238 -13.43 -0.64 16.62
C GLY A 238 -13.55 -1.13 15.18
N PHE A 239 -12.43 -1.35 14.47
CA PHE A 239 -12.44 -1.95 13.14
C PHE A 239 -12.93 -3.40 13.19
N LYS A 240 -13.63 -3.82 12.13
CA LYS A 240 -13.85 -5.24 11.82
C LYS A 240 -12.57 -5.79 11.20
N LEU A 241 -11.68 -6.34 12.02
CA LEU A 241 -10.39 -6.84 11.57
C LEU A 241 -10.53 -8.17 10.82
N VAL A 242 -9.92 -8.25 9.62
CA VAL A 242 -9.71 -9.50 8.87
C VAL A 242 -8.22 -9.84 8.98
N LEU A 243 -7.88 -10.75 9.88
CA LEU A 243 -6.48 -11.09 10.19
C LEU A 243 -6.02 -12.28 9.34
N LYS A 244 -4.91 -12.11 8.61
CA LYS A 244 -4.31 -13.17 7.77
C LYS A 244 -2.92 -13.51 8.30
N GLU A 245 -2.67 -14.80 8.57
CA GLU A 245 -1.43 -15.22 9.23
C GLU A 245 -0.20 -15.12 8.32
N SER A 246 -0.35 -15.39 7.02
CA SER A 246 0.76 -15.45 6.07
C SER A 246 1.59 -14.16 6.06
N GLY A 247 2.90 -14.28 6.19
CA GLY A 247 3.86 -13.19 5.97
C GLY A 247 4.19 -12.94 4.50
N VAL A 248 3.66 -13.78 3.59
CA VAL A 248 3.73 -13.59 2.15
C VAL A 248 2.39 -13.09 1.63
N GLY A 249 2.43 -12.01 0.86
CA GLY A 249 1.30 -11.42 0.15
C GLY A 249 1.76 -10.59 -1.06
N PRO A 250 0.82 -10.08 -1.86
CA PRO A 250 1.11 -9.31 -3.07
C PRO A 250 1.40 -7.84 -2.72
N SER A 251 2.38 -7.59 -1.84
CA SER A 251 2.82 -6.22 -1.48
C SER A 251 4.20 -6.27 -0.80
N ASP A 252 4.82 -5.11 -0.57
CA ASP A 252 6.23 -4.94 -0.20
C ASP A 252 6.68 -5.62 1.10
N HIS A 253 5.78 -5.80 2.06
CA HIS A 253 6.06 -6.53 3.31
C HIS A 253 6.68 -7.92 3.08
N THR A 254 6.34 -8.58 1.97
CA THR A 254 6.91 -9.88 1.58
C THR A 254 8.44 -9.83 1.50
N SER A 255 9.02 -8.75 0.98
CA SER A 255 10.47 -8.61 0.84
C SER A 255 11.18 -8.66 2.21
N PHE A 256 10.54 -8.12 3.26
CA PHE A 256 11.06 -8.08 4.62
C PHE A 256 10.78 -9.37 5.40
N TYR A 257 9.61 -9.98 5.21
CA TYR A 257 9.32 -11.32 5.74
C TYR A 257 10.36 -12.36 5.28
N LEU A 258 10.80 -12.27 4.02
CA LEU A 258 11.86 -13.13 3.48
C LEU A 258 13.25 -12.87 4.06
N GLN A 259 13.43 -11.81 4.86
CA GLN A 259 14.61 -11.54 5.68
C GLN A 259 14.41 -11.93 7.16
N ASP A 260 13.42 -12.78 7.45
CA ASP A 260 13.06 -13.24 8.80
C ASP A 260 12.66 -12.10 9.75
N LEU A 261 12.02 -11.06 9.21
CA LEU A 261 11.46 -9.95 10.00
C LEU A 261 9.96 -10.17 10.26
N PRO A 262 9.46 -9.85 11.48
CA PRO A 262 8.03 -9.71 11.71
C PRO A 262 7.46 -8.59 10.83
N VAL A 263 6.33 -8.86 10.18
CA VAL A 263 5.69 -7.90 9.29
C VAL A 263 4.19 -7.78 9.57
N LEU A 264 3.65 -6.60 9.30
CA LEU A 264 2.21 -6.36 9.18
C LEU A 264 1.95 -5.62 7.86
N HIS A 265 0.82 -5.95 7.24
CA HIS A 265 0.37 -5.27 6.03
C HIS A 265 -1.10 -4.88 6.16
N PHE A 266 -1.36 -3.57 6.13
CA PHE A 266 -2.68 -2.97 6.25
C PHE A 266 -3.27 -2.68 4.88
N PHE A 267 -4.52 -3.12 4.67
CA PHE A 267 -5.21 -3.07 3.37
C PHE A 267 -6.72 -2.88 3.54
N THR A 268 -7.33 -1.96 2.78
CA THR A 268 -8.79 -1.70 2.84
C THR A 268 -9.62 -2.44 1.79
N GLY A 269 -9.01 -3.33 1.03
CA GLY A 269 -9.69 -4.14 0.02
C GLY A 269 -9.54 -3.54 -1.38
N GLN A 270 -9.73 -4.38 -2.41
CA GLN A 270 -9.91 -3.86 -3.76
C GLN A 270 -11.27 -3.17 -3.89
N HIS A 271 -11.41 -2.36 -4.93
CA HIS A 271 -12.64 -1.68 -5.31
C HIS A 271 -12.75 -1.59 -6.83
N GLU A 272 -13.88 -1.09 -7.33
CA GLU A 272 -14.19 -1.06 -8.77
C GLU A 272 -13.24 -0.20 -9.62
N ASP A 273 -12.50 0.71 -9.00
CA ASP A 273 -11.53 1.60 -9.63
C ASP A 273 -10.09 1.04 -9.61
N TYR A 274 -9.85 -0.08 -8.93
CA TYR A 274 -8.52 -0.71 -8.81
C TYR A 274 -7.88 -0.92 -10.19
N HIS A 275 -6.63 -0.50 -10.35
CA HIS A 275 -5.87 -0.55 -11.61
C HIS A 275 -6.59 0.09 -12.81
N LYS A 276 -7.37 1.15 -12.57
CA LYS A 276 -8.06 1.91 -13.63
C LYS A 276 -7.75 3.41 -13.51
N PRO A 277 -7.95 4.18 -14.60
CA PRO A 277 -7.84 5.63 -14.59
C PRO A 277 -8.70 6.35 -13.56
N THR A 278 -9.76 5.68 -13.10
CA THR A 278 -10.76 6.24 -12.20
C THR A 278 -10.39 6.10 -10.72
N ASP A 279 -9.22 5.55 -10.38
CA ASP A 279 -8.69 5.56 -9.01
C ASP A 279 -8.12 6.96 -8.69
N ASP A 280 -9.04 7.86 -8.34
CA ASP A 280 -8.80 9.29 -8.16
C ASP A 280 -9.05 9.78 -6.72
N ALA A 281 -8.37 10.88 -6.37
CA ALA A 281 -8.28 11.41 -5.00
C ALA A 281 -9.65 11.75 -4.39
N ASP A 282 -10.61 12.25 -5.17
CA ASP A 282 -11.94 12.64 -4.70
C ASP A 282 -12.78 11.45 -4.20
N LYS A 283 -12.38 10.22 -4.51
CA LYS A 283 -13.05 8.99 -4.10
C LYS A 283 -12.55 8.44 -2.77
N LEU A 284 -11.45 8.95 -2.21
CA LEU A 284 -10.91 8.40 -0.98
C LEU A 284 -11.75 8.80 0.25
N ASN A 285 -11.77 7.89 1.22
CA ASN A 285 -12.31 8.10 2.55
C ASN A 285 -11.20 8.64 3.48
N TYR A 286 -10.99 9.95 3.47
CA TYR A 286 -9.95 10.61 4.26
C TYR A 286 -10.14 10.48 5.78
N GLU A 287 -11.39 10.43 6.28
CA GLU A 287 -11.65 10.15 7.69
C GLU A 287 -11.22 8.72 8.05
N GLY A 288 -11.51 7.75 7.18
CA GLY A 288 -11.05 6.38 7.31
C GLY A 288 -9.53 6.25 7.31
N MET A 289 -8.84 6.97 6.43
CA MET A 289 -7.37 7.05 6.42
C MET A 289 -6.83 7.58 7.75
N GLN A 290 -7.41 8.63 8.31
CA GLN A 290 -7.01 9.18 9.61
C GLN A 290 -7.24 8.18 10.76
N MET A 291 -8.35 7.44 10.74
CA MET A 291 -8.60 6.37 11.71
C MET A 291 -7.54 5.26 11.61
N ILE A 292 -7.16 4.87 10.39
CA ILE A 292 -6.11 3.87 10.15
C ILE A 292 -4.75 4.39 10.63
N THR A 293 -4.39 5.64 10.33
CA THR A 293 -3.18 6.29 10.87
C THR A 293 -3.14 6.21 12.40
N GLY A 294 -4.25 6.57 13.07
CA GLY A 294 -4.33 6.52 14.53
C GLY A 294 -4.20 5.11 15.10
N TYR A 295 -4.76 4.11 14.43
CA TYR A 295 -4.64 2.72 14.84
C TYR A 295 -3.23 2.16 14.65
N ILE A 296 -2.59 2.43 13.50
CA ILE A 296 -1.18 2.06 13.28
C ILE A 296 -0.29 2.72 14.32
N ASN A 297 -0.50 4.01 14.62
CA ASN A 297 0.24 4.69 15.67
C ASN A 297 0.02 4.01 17.04
N SER A 298 -1.21 3.61 17.37
CA SER A 298 -1.51 2.92 18.64
C SER A 298 -0.82 1.57 18.74
N VAL A 299 -0.77 0.80 17.64
CA VAL A 299 -0.01 -0.46 17.55
C VAL A 299 1.48 -0.22 17.78
N ILE A 300 2.05 0.82 17.19
CA ILE A 300 3.46 1.19 17.39
C ILE A 300 3.71 1.59 18.86
N SER A 301 2.85 2.44 19.43
CA SER A 301 2.97 2.88 20.83
C SER A 301 2.87 1.73 21.83
N GLU A 302 1.95 0.78 21.61
CA GLU A 302 1.79 -0.41 22.47
C GLU A 302 3.06 -1.25 22.52
N LEU A 303 3.86 -1.23 21.45
CA LEU A 303 5.10 -2.00 21.29
C LEU A 303 6.36 -1.20 21.62
N ASP A 304 6.27 0.07 21.97
CA ASP A 304 7.48 0.91 22.08
C ASP A 304 8.38 0.41 23.22
N ASP A 305 7.80 0.02 24.35
CA ASP A 305 8.52 -0.53 25.49
C ASP A 305 8.84 -2.04 25.37
N ASP A 306 8.35 -2.72 24.33
CA ASP A 306 8.62 -4.14 24.13
C ASP A 306 10.06 -4.39 23.65
N PRO A 307 10.68 -5.51 24.07
CA PRO A 307 11.93 -5.94 23.46
C PRO A 307 11.73 -6.27 21.98
N LYS A 308 12.84 -6.45 21.27
CA LYS A 308 12.81 -6.90 19.87
C LYS A 308 11.89 -8.12 19.71
N LEU A 309 10.95 -8.04 18.78
CA LEU A 309 9.92 -9.04 18.58
C LEU A 309 10.49 -10.34 18.06
N VAL A 310 9.88 -11.44 18.53
CA VAL A 310 10.22 -12.78 18.05
C VAL A 310 9.62 -12.98 16.67
N PHE A 311 10.47 -13.30 15.70
CA PHE A 311 10.04 -13.76 14.39
C PHE A 311 9.59 -15.21 14.42
N LYS A 312 8.49 -15.48 13.72
CA LYS A 312 7.97 -16.81 13.47
C LYS A 312 7.71 -16.98 11.98
N LYS A 313 8.36 -17.97 11.37
CA LYS A 313 8.04 -18.33 9.99
C LYS A 313 6.61 -18.85 9.89
N THR A 314 5.85 -18.28 8.97
CA THR A 314 4.45 -18.67 8.73
C THR A 314 4.40 -19.85 7.78
N LYS A 315 3.34 -20.66 7.90
CA LYS A 315 3.02 -21.59 6.82
C LYS A 315 2.49 -20.72 5.69
N ASN A 316 3.26 -20.59 4.62
CA ASN A 316 2.75 -19.94 3.42
C ASN A 316 1.46 -20.68 3.03
N GLU A 317 0.36 -19.95 2.87
CA GLU A 317 -0.84 -20.46 2.21
C GLU A 317 -0.59 -20.60 0.70
N SER A 318 0.57 -21.17 0.34
CA SER A 318 0.89 -21.55 -1.03
C SER A 318 0.13 -22.82 -1.37
N GLU A 319 -1.19 -22.74 -1.42
CA GLU A 319 -1.87 -23.47 -2.48
C GLU A 319 -1.44 -22.78 -3.77
N GLU A 320 -0.74 -23.50 -4.65
CA GLU A 320 -0.32 -22.99 -5.96
C GLU A 320 -1.48 -22.21 -6.58
N VAL A 321 -1.32 -20.90 -6.73
CA VAL A 321 -2.32 -20.05 -7.38
C VAL A 321 -2.53 -20.61 -8.79
N PRO A 322 -3.71 -21.17 -9.09
CA PRO A 322 -3.93 -21.84 -10.36
C PRO A 322 -3.80 -20.83 -11.50
N ARG A 323 -3.17 -21.20 -12.61
CA ARG A 323 -3.18 -20.34 -13.81
C ARG A 323 -4.58 -20.35 -14.43
N PHE A 324 -5.11 -19.16 -14.73
CA PHE A 324 -6.39 -19.03 -15.42
C PHE A 324 -6.18 -18.78 -16.91
N LYS A 325 -6.99 -19.43 -17.75
CA LYS A 325 -7.08 -19.15 -19.19
C LYS A 325 -8.22 -18.18 -19.52
N VAL A 326 -9.15 -18.00 -18.58
CA VAL A 326 -10.36 -17.20 -18.73
C VAL A 326 -10.59 -16.35 -17.49
N ALA A 327 -11.42 -15.31 -17.62
CA ALA A 327 -11.84 -14.47 -16.52
C ALA A 327 -13.37 -14.41 -16.45
N LEU A 328 -13.93 -14.50 -15.24
CA LEU A 328 -15.37 -14.29 -15.04
C LEU A 328 -15.76 -12.83 -15.28
N GLY A 329 -14.83 -11.88 -15.07
CA GLY A 329 -15.06 -10.45 -15.20
C GLY A 329 -15.70 -9.82 -13.97
N VAL A 330 -15.30 -10.28 -12.79
CA VAL A 330 -15.69 -9.73 -11.49
C VAL A 330 -14.46 -9.24 -10.77
N VAL A 331 -14.64 -8.26 -9.89
CA VAL A 331 -13.67 -7.88 -8.86
C VAL A 331 -14.06 -8.64 -7.59
N PRO A 332 -13.24 -9.61 -7.14
CA PRO A 332 -13.50 -10.33 -5.90
C PRO A 332 -13.38 -9.42 -4.69
N ASP A 333 -14.23 -9.64 -3.70
CA ASP A 333 -14.11 -9.02 -2.40
C ASP A 333 -13.14 -9.81 -1.51
N TYR A 334 -11.86 -9.45 -1.56
CA TYR A 334 -10.78 -10.10 -0.80
C TYR A 334 -10.88 -9.93 0.73
N LEU A 335 -11.80 -9.08 1.20
CA LEU A 335 -12.11 -8.85 2.61
C LEU A 335 -13.32 -9.63 3.11
N PHE A 336 -14.02 -10.34 2.22
CA PHE A 336 -15.13 -11.17 2.62
C PHE A 336 -14.63 -12.39 3.40
N ASP A 337 -15.08 -12.50 4.65
CA ASP A 337 -14.76 -13.57 5.60
C ASP A 337 -15.85 -14.66 5.68
N GLY A 338 -16.90 -14.54 4.88
CA GLY A 338 -17.99 -15.52 4.80
C GLY A 338 -17.71 -16.65 3.80
N LYS A 339 -18.65 -17.61 3.73
CA LYS A 339 -18.55 -18.74 2.81
C LYS A 339 -18.84 -18.31 1.37
N GLY A 340 -17.93 -18.62 0.45
CA GLY A 340 -18.03 -18.32 -0.97
C GLY A 340 -17.07 -17.21 -1.42
N MET A 341 -17.28 -16.66 -2.61
CA MET A 341 -16.55 -15.49 -3.12
C MET A 341 -17.53 -14.36 -3.39
N ARG A 342 -17.50 -13.30 -2.58
CA ARG A 342 -18.36 -12.12 -2.75
C ARG A 342 -17.83 -11.25 -3.87
N ILE A 343 -18.71 -10.76 -4.72
CA ILE A 343 -18.41 -9.87 -5.84
C ILE A 343 -18.47 -8.42 -5.34
N ASP A 344 -17.35 -7.69 -5.42
CA ASP A 344 -17.31 -6.25 -5.08
C ASP A 344 -17.51 -5.34 -6.31
N GLY A 345 -17.31 -5.89 -7.50
CA GLY A 345 -17.53 -5.18 -8.76
C GLY A 345 -17.72 -6.14 -9.94
N VAL A 346 -18.36 -5.66 -10.99
CA VAL A 346 -18.55 -6.41 -12.24
C VAL A 346 -18.05 -5.57 -13.40
N SER A 347 -17.20 -6.14 -14.24
CA SER A 347 -16.62 -5.45 -15.39
C SER A 347 -17.58 -5.46 -16.57
N GLU A 348 -17.63 -4.35 -17.31
CA GLU A 348 -18.48 -4.22 -18.49
C GLU A 348 -18.08 -5.17 -19.62
N ASP A 349 -19.08 -5.64 -20.36
CA ASP A 349 -18.98 -6.58 -21.49
C ASP A 349 -18.33 -7.93 -21.18
N LYS A 350 -18.16 -8.27 -19.90
CA LYS A 350 -17.59 -9.54 -19.44
C LYS A 350 -18.66 -10.60 -19.13
N PRO A 351 -18.27 -11.90 -19.04
CA PRO A 351 -19.21 -12.99 -18.81
C PRO A 351 -20.13 -12.78 -17.61
N ALA A 352 -19.62 -12.28 -16.49
CA ALA A 352 -20.41 -11.97 -15.29
C ALA A 352 -21.55 -10.98 -15.55
N GLN A 353 -21.26 -9.86 -16.22
CA GLN A 353 -22.28 -8.86 -16.53
C GLN A 353 -23.34 -9.43 -17.48
N LYS A 354 -22.90 -10.14 -18.53
CA LYS A 354 -23.78 -10.79 -19.51
C LYS A 354 -24.69 -11.85 -18.87
N ALA A 355 -24.22 -12.50 -17.80
CA ALA A 355 -24.98 -13.46 -17.01
C ALA A 355 -25.84 -12.82 -15.91
N GLY A 356 -25.83 -11.49 -15.77
CA GLY A 356 -26.64 -10.77 -14.78
C GLY A 356 -26.12 -10.89 -13.33
N LEU A 357 -24.84 -11.23 -13.15
CA LEU A 357 -24.18 -11.13 -11.85
C LEU A 357 -24.01 -9.65 -11.46
N MET A 358 -24.07 -9.38 -10.16
CA MET A 358 -24.08 -8.02 -9.61
C MET A 358 -23.16 -7.91 -8.40
N LYS A 359 -22.78 -6.68 -8.07
CA LYS A 359 -22.12 -6.36 -6.80
C LYS A 359 -22.96 -6.86 -5.62
N GLY A 360 -22.30 -7.51 -4.66
CA GLY A 360 -22.91 -8.09 -3.47
C GLY A 360 -23.35 -9.56 -3.62
N ASP A 361 -23.36 -10.10 -4.84
CA ASP A 361 -23.55 -11.54 -5.05
C ASP A 361 -22.41 -12.34 -4.43
N ILE A 362 -22.71 -13.47 -3.81
CA ILE A 362 -21.72 -14.41 -3.29
C ILE A 362 -21.72 -15.65 -4.19
N VAL A 363 -20.65 -15.85 -4.97
CA VAL A 363 -20.48 -17.06 -5.77
C VAL A 363 -20.27 -18.24 -4.84
N ILE A 364 -21.21 -19.19 -4.89
CA ILE A 364 -21.20 -20.41 -4.08
C ILE A 364 -20.99 -21.68 -4.92
N GLN A 365 -21.10 -21.58 -6.25
CA GLN A 365 -20.81 -22.68 -7.18
C GLN A 365 -20.41 -22.16 -8.55
N LEU A 366 -19.40 -22.77 -9.17
CA LEU A 366 -18.99 -22.53 -10.56
C LEU A 366 -18.77 -23.87 -11.28
N GLY A 367 -19.62 -24.17 -12.25
CA GLY A 367 -19.77 -25.50 -12.83
C GLY A 367 -20.13 -26.54 -11.78
N ASP A 368 -19.37 -27.64 -11.74
CA ASP A 368 -19.55 -28.69 -10.74
C ASP A 368 -18.78 -28.40 -9.44
N SER A 369 -17.98 -27.33 -9.41
CA SER A 369 -17.15 -26.97 -8.26
C SER A 369 -17.95 -26.12 -7.26
N THR A 370 -17.98 -26.56 -6.01
CA THR A 370 -18.48 -25.73 -4.89
C THR A 370 -17.44 -24.66 -4.55
N VAL A 371 -17.89 -23.42 -4.42
CA VAL A 371 -17.06 -22.29 -4.01
C VAL A 371 -17.33 -22.02 -2.54
N VAL A 372 -16.31 -22.22 -1.70
CA VAL A 372 -16.38 -22.01 -0.25
C VAL A 372 -15.55 -20.82 0.22
N ASP A 373 -14.61 -20.36 -0.61
CA ASP A 373 -13.66 -19.27 -0.37
C ASP A 373 -13.06 -18.79 -1.72
N MET A 374 -12.15 -17.83 -1.67
CA MET A 374 -11.47 -17.30 -2.86
C MET A 374 -10.62 -18.35 -3.58
N MET A 375 -9.94 -19.25 -2.85
CA MET A 375 -9.06 -20.26 -3.44
C MET A 375 -9.82 -21.36 -4.17
N SER A 376 -10.95 -21.80 -3.65
CA SER A 376 -11.86 -22.73 -4.33
C SER A 376 -12.51 -22.08 -5.57
N TYR A 377 -12.84 -20.79 -5.52
CA TYR A 377 -13.26 -20.04 -6.72
C TYR A 377 -12.16 -20.04 -7.79
N MET A 378 -10.93 -19.70 -7.41
CA MET A 378 -9.78 -19.69 -8.30
C MET A 378 -9.56 -21.08 -8.92
N ARG A 379 -9.46 -22.14 -8.11
CA ARG A 379 -9.35 -23.52 -8.62
C ARG A 379 -10.47 -23.87 -9.59
N ALA A 380 -11.72 -23.54 -9.28
CA ALA A 380 -12.84 -23.78 -10.18
C ALA A 380 -12.64 -23.05 -11.51
N LEU A 381 -12.32 -21.76 -11.48
CA LEU A 381 -12.12 -20.93 -12.68
C LEU A 381 -10.98 -21.46 -13.57
N SER A 382 -9.91 -22.00 -12.97
CA SER A 382 -8.75 -22.53 -13.71
C SER A 382 -9.03 -23.74 -14.60
N THR A 383 -10.17 -24.41 -14.38
CA THR A 383 -10.58 -25.57 -15.18
C THR A 383 -11.22 -25.20 -16.52
N PHE A 384 -11.55 -23.92 -16.73
CA PHE A 384 -12.27 -23.46 -17.92
C PHE A 384 -11.34 -22.84 -18.97
N GLU A 385 -11.74 -22.99 -20.23
CA GLU A 385 -11.11 -22.42 -21.43
C GLU A 385 -12.07 -21.49 -22.17
N GLU A 386 -11.53 -20.64 -23.06
CA GLU A 386 -12.34 -19.73 -23.88
C GLU A 386 -13.37 -20.52 -24.70
N GLY A 387 -14.61 -20.03 -24.74
CA GLY A 387 -15.75 -20.70 -25.37
C GLY A 387 -16.42 -21.76 -24.50
N ASN A 388 -15.87 -22.11 -23.33
CA ASN A 388 -16.56 -22.98 -22.38
C ASN A 388 -17.83 -22.30 -21.86
N SER A 389 -18.92 -23.06 -21.72
CA SER A 389 -20.14 -22.60 -21.09
C SER A 389 -20.44 -23.45 -19.86
N THR A 390 -20.77 -22.79 -18.76
CA THR A 390 -21.04 -23.44 -17.48
C THR A 390 -22.15 -22.74 -16.72
N LYS A 391 -22.57 -23.34 -15.61
CA LYS A 391 -23.51 -22.74 -14.67
C LYS A 391 -22.75 -22.07 -13.54
N VAL A 392 -23.20 -20.90 -13.11
CA VAL A 392 -22.78 -20.25 -11.87
C VAL A 392 -23.98 -20.17 -10.94
N VAL A 393 -23.78 -20.44 -9.66
CA VAL A 393 -24.80 -20.22 -8.63
C VAL A 393 -24.27 -19.19 -7.66
N VAL A 394 -25.07 -18.15 -7.43
CA VAL A 394 -24.77 -17.09 -6.48
C VAL A 394 -25.84 -17.04 -5.40
N ASP A 395 -25.43 -16.71 -4.18
CA ASP A 395 -26.32 -16.24 -3.13
C ASP A 395 -26.46 -14.72 -3.27
N ARG A 396 -27.67 -14.26 -3.58
CA ARG A 396 -28.05 -12.86 -3.61
C ARG A 396 -29.01 -12.60 -2.46
N LYS A 397 -28.51 -12.02 -1.38
CA LYS A 397 -29.31 -11.63 -0.19
C LYS A 397 -30.10 -12.81 0.43
N GLY A 398 -29.51 -14.01 0.44
CA GLY A 398 -30.09 -15.24 0.97
C GLY A 398 -30.82 -16.10 -0.06
N GLU A 399 -31.00 -15.62 -1.29
CA GLU A 399 -31.63 -16.36 -2.38
C GLU A 399 -30.60 -16.93 -3.34
N LYS A 400 -30.75 -18.21 -3.71
CA LYS A 400 -29.90 -18.85 -4.71
C LYS A 400 -30.36 -18.48 -6.11
N ILE A 401 -29.49 -17.82 -6.85
CA ILE A 401 -29.70 -17.44 -8.25
C ILE A 401 -28.75 -18.26 -9.11
N GLU A 402 -29.30 -18.86 -10.17
CA GLU A 402 -28.54 -19.62 -11.14
C GLU A 402 -28.43 -18.82 -12.44
N ALA A 403 -27.22 -18.72 -12.98
CA ALA A 403 -26.97 -18.09 -14.26
C ALA A 403 -26.08 -18.96 -15.15
N LYS A 404 -26.18 -18.77 -16.46
CA LYS A 404 -25.30 -19.42 -17.43
C LYS A 404 -24.17 -18.45 -17.78
N ILE A 405 -22.94 -18.92 -17.64
CA ILE A 405 -21.72 -18.21 -17.99
C ILE A 405 -21.14 -18.83 -19.26
N THR A 406 -20.68 -17.99 -20.18
CA THR A 406 -19.85 -18.39 -21.31
C THR A 406 -18.58 -17.55 -21.25
N PHE A 407 -17.43 -18.22 -21.18
CA PHE A 407 -16.12 -17.60 -21.03
C PHE A 407 -15.52 -17.11 -22.35
#